data_AF-A0A2D5PWB7-F1
#
_entry.id   AF-A0A2D5PWB7-F1
#
_cell.length_a   1.000
_cell.length_b   1.000
_cell.length_c   1.000
_cell.angle_alpha   90.00
_cell.angle_beta   90.00
_cell.angle_gamma   90.00
#
_symmetry.space_group_name_H-M   'P 1'
#
loop_
_entity.id
_entity.type
_entity.pdbx_description
1 polymer ?
#
loop_
_entity_poly.entity_id
_entity_poly.type
_entity_poly.pdbx_seq_one_letter_code
_entity_poly.pdbx_strand_id
1 'polypeptide(L)' 'MKRFFKKNEAEVYTLIGLLLILHHFLSNGFKFSGYPTGAFIFGLGAYMLIRKYYFKKSD' A
#
# COMPACT_ATOMS: atom_id res chain seq x y z
N MET A 1 1.40 -8.89 19.90
CA MET A 1 0.91 -8.01 18.80
C MET A 1 2.02 -7.28 18.04
N LYS A 2 3.00 -6.61 18.69
CA LYS A 2 4.06 -5.82 17.99
C LYS A 2 4.82 -6.58 16.88
N ARG A 3 5.14 -7.87 17.03
CA ARG A 3 5.84 -8.68 16.00
C ARG A 3 4.99 -8.97 14.75
N PHE A 4 3.69 -9.12 14.90
CA PHE A 4 2.78 -9.40 13.78
C PHE A 4 2.65 -8.17 12.87
N PHE A 5 2.46 -6.99 13.48
CA PHE A 5 2.43 -5.73 12.75
C PHE A 5 3.77 -5.46 12.04
N LYS A 6 4.91 -5.69 12.69
CA LYS A 6 6.23 -5.52 12.06
C LYS A 6 6.49 -6.48 10.89
N LYS A 7 5.90 -7.67 10.92
CA LYS A 7 6.02 -8.65 9.83
C LYS A 7 5.15 -8.27 8.64
N ASN A 8 3.96 -7.71 8.88
CA ASN A 8 2.97 -7.42 7.84
C ASN A 8 2.84 -5.92 7.52
N GLU A 9 3.79 -5.11 7.99
CA GLU A 9 3.78 -3.66 7.85
C GLU A 9 3.62 -3.21 6.39
N ALA A 10 4.32 -3.87 5.46
CA ALA A 10 4.17 -3.64 4.03
C ALA A 10 2.75 -3.93 3.50
N GLU A 11 2.13 -5.02 3.93
CA GLU A 11 0.76 -5.38 3.53
C GLU A 11 -0.25 -4.37 4.08
N VAL A 12 -0.03 -3.88 5.30
CA VAL A 12 -0.86 -2.86 5.93
C VAL A 12 -0.77 -1.54 5.16
N TYR A 13 0.43 -1.08 4.79
CA TYR A 13 0.59 0.16 4.02
C TYR A 13 -0.06 0.06 2.63
N THR A 14 0.06 -1.09 1.95
CA THR A 14 -0.60 -1.32 0.66
C THR A 14 -2.12 -1.31 0.79
N LEU A 15 -2.67 -1.95 1.82
CA LEU A 15 -4.12 -1.95 2.10
C LEU A 15 -4.65 -0.55 2.39
N ILE A 16 -3.94 0.22 3.21
CA ILE A 16 -4.32 1.61 3.55
C ILE A 16 -4.25 2.49 2.29
N GLY A 17 -3.18 2.38 1.50
CA GLY A 17 -3.05 3.12 0.24
C GLY A 17 -4.18 2.77 -0.75
N LEU A 18 -4.51 1.49 -0.88
CA LEU A 18 -5.61 1.04 -1.73
C LEU A 18 -6.96 1.57 -1.25
N LEU A 19 -7.23 1.50 0.06
CA LEU A 19 -8.47 2.03 0.66
C LEU A 19 -8.62 3.53 0.44
N LEU A 20 -7.53 4.30 0.56
CA LEU A 20 -7.53 5.73 0.27
C LEU A 20 -7.83 6.02 -1.20
N ILE A 21 -7.21 5.28 -2.12
CA ILE A 21 -7.52 5.38 -3.55
C ILE A 21 -8.99 5.08 -3.80
N LEU A 22 -9.51 3.99 -3.21
CA LEU A 22 -10.90 3.55 -3.42
C LEU A 22 -11.91 4.56 -2.84
N HIS A 23 -11.67 5.05 -1.63
CA HIS A 23 -12.50 6.05 -0.98
C HIS A 23 -12.57 7.33 -1.80
N HIS A 24 -11.41 7.85 -2.23
CA HIS A 24 -11.38 9.04 -3.08
C HIS A 24 -12.00 8.78 -4.46
N PHE A 25 -11.81 7.60 -5.03
CA PHE A 25 -12.40 7.23 -6.31
C PHE A 25 -13.93 7.22 -6.27
N LEU A 26 -14.50 6.62 -5.23
CA LEU A 26 -15.95 6.64 -5.00
C LEU A 26 -16.47 8.04 -4.69
N SER A 27 -15.78 8.78 -3.82
CA SER A 27 -16.17 10.14 -3.43
C SER A 27 -16.02 11.17 -4.55
N ASN A 28 -15.17 10.92 -5.54
CA ASN A 28 -14.88 11.83 -6.66
C ASN A 28 -15.62 11.42 -7.95
N GLY A 29 -16.66 10.59 -7.85
CA GLY A 29 -17.50 10.19 -8.97
C GLY A 29 -16.75 9.36 -10.02
N PHE A 30 -15.92 8.41 -9.58
CA PHE A 30 -15.16 7.49 -10.43
C PHE A 30 -14.11 8.16 -11.31
N LYS A 31 -13.61 9.35 -10.91
CA LYS A 31 -12.57 10.08 -11.65
C LYS A 31 -11.20 9.88 -11.01
N PHE A 32 -10.22 9.40 -11.76
CA PHE A 32 -8.82 9.25 -11.33
C PHE A 32 -7.97 10.54 -11.38
N SER A 33 -8.60 11.72 -11.45
CA SER A 33 -7.90 13.01 -11.40
C SER A 33 -7.64 13.47 -9.95
N GLY A 34 -6.38 13.46 -9.50
CA GLY A 34 -5.95 14.10 -8.24
C GLY A 34 -5.45 13.19 -7.11
N TYR A 35 -4.70 12.10 -7.40
CA TYR A 35 -4.35 11.08 -6.40
C TYR A 35 -2.86 11.01 -6.01
N PRO A 36 -2.15 12.12 -5.71
CA PRO A 36 -0.74 12.02 -5.35
C PRO A 36 -0.55 11.21 -4.06
N THR A 37 -1.41 11.38 -3.05
CA THR A 37 -1.19 10.80 -1.72
C THR A 37 -1.52 9.31 -1.62
N GLY A 38 -2.69 8.89 -2.12
CA GLY A 38 -3.11 7.48 -2.07
C GLY A 38 -2.24 6.58 -2.94
N ALA A 39 -1.92 7.04 -4.17
CA ALA A 39 -1.02 6.33 -5.07
C ALA A 39 0.41 6.25 -4.52
N PHE A 40 0.89 7.30 -3.85
CA PHE A 40 2.21 7.29 -3.20
C PHE A 40 2.29 6.29 -2.05
N ILE A 41 1.29 6.28 -1.16
CA ILE A 41 1.24 5.31 -0.04
C ILE A 41 1.12 3.88 -0.56
N PHE A 42 0.28 3.66 -1.58
CA PHE A 42 0.15 2.36 -2.23
C PHE A 42 1.46 1.92 -2.90
N GLY A 43 2.14 2.82 -3.61
CA GLY A 43 3.43 2.56 -4.25
C GLY A 43 4.54 2.21 -3.25
N LEU A 44 4.61 2.91 -2.11
CA LEU A 44 5.52 2.58 -1.01
C LEU A 44 5.23 1.19 -0.42
N GLY A 45 3.96 0.90 -0.15
CA GLY A 45 3.53 -0.42 0.33
C GLY A 45 3.89 -1.54 -0.65
N ALA A 46 3.58 -1.35 -1.94
CA ALA A 46 3.88 -2.29 -3.02
C ALA A 46 5.38 -2.52 -3.17
N TYR A 47 6.20 -1.46 -3.14
CA TYR A 47 7.66 -1.55 -3.17
C TYR A 47 8.20 -2.36 -1.99
N MET A 48 7.71 -2.11 -0.77
CA MET A 48 8.11 -2.88 0.41
C MET A 48 7.67 -4.35 0.32
N LEU A 49 6.49 -4.63 -0.26
CA LEU A 49 5.98 -5.98 -0.50
C LEU A 49 6.85 -6.74 -1.50
N ILE A 50 7.17 -6.13 -2.64
CA ILE A 50 8.09 -6.69 -3.64
C ILE A 50 9.45 -6.96 -3.00
N ARG A 51 10.00 -6.00 -2.22
CA ARG A 51 11.26 -6.20 -1.51
C ARG A 51 11.18 -7.33 -0.47
N LYS A 52 10.06 -7.47 0.24
CA LYS A 52 9.85 -8.52 1.24
C LYS A 52 9.72 -9.91 0.62
N TYR A 53 9.10 -10.03 -0.56
CA TYR A 53 8.83 -11.33 -1.20
C TYR A 53 9.89 -11.74 -2.23
N TYR A 54 10.38 -10.81 -3.07
CA TYR A 54 11.36 -11.07 -4.12
C TYR A 54 12.80 -10.85 -3.67
N PHE A 55 13.05 -9.89 -2.77
CA PHE A 55 14.36 -9.70 -2.14
C PHE A 55 14.47 -10.42 -0.79
N LYS A 56 13.58 -11.39 -0.52
CA LYS A 56 13.82 -12.38 0.52
C LYS A 56 15.03 -13.18 0.05
N LYS A 57 16.19 -12.70 0.48
CA LYS A 57 17.49 -13.29 0.24
C LYS A 57 17.35 -14.79 0.44
N SER A 58 17.66 -15.52 -0.62
CA SER A 58 17.93 -16.95 -0.57
C SER A 58 18.97 -17.16 0.53
N ASP A 59 18.50 -17.47 1.73
CA ASP A 59 19.29 -18.19 2.73
C ASP A 59 19.13 -19.68 2.44
#